data_AF-A0A350FZC1-F1
#
_entry.id   AF-A0A350FZC1-F1
#
_cell.length_a   1.000
_cell.length_b   1.000
_cell.length_c   1.000
_cell.angle_alpha   90.00
_cell.angle_beta   90.00
_cell.angle_gamma   90.00
#
_symmetry.space_group_name_H-M   'P 1'
#
loop_
_entity.id
_entity.type
_entity.pdbx_description
1 polymer ?
#
loop_
_entity_poly.entity_id
_entity_poly.type
_entity_poly.pdbx_seq_one_letter_code
_entity_poly.pdbx_strand_id
1 'polypeptide(L)'
;MFNTKYLAGLLLIAAVLFMQVGTVSAAPPVQETTPITGTVQSISLETDEHSITTVLVTIVDNTGATQTIRLTIETALALGLITLDPATNEPIVDETKIGGDVEIDPATVIPDEEPVEEPSHPISALLAAFFGEDASVIDGYHEDGFGFGVIAQSLWMSQNLGGDATLAGQILEAKQSGDYSALFPEGTENIPSNWGQFKKLVSEKKNNLGVIVSGHADNESIEGQSQPGDGHNNGNGNGNGNKDKENKGKGKDKDK
;
A
#
# COMPACT_ATOMS: atom_id res chain seq x y z
N MET A 1 28.52 34.89 9.20
CA MET A 1 28.11 34.99 7.79
C MET A 1 27.61 33.62 7.37
N PHE A 2 26.29 33.44 7.27
CA PHE A 2 25.73 32.17 6.81
C PHE A 2 25.91 32.08 5.30
N ASN A 3 26.52 30.99 4.83
CA ASN A 3 26.76 30.74 3.41
C ASN A 3 25.42 30.72 2.67
N THR A 4 25.22 31.67 1.75
CA THR A 4 23.98 31.96 1.02
C THR A 4 23.39 30.74 0.31
N LYS A 5 24.22 29.72 0.04
CA LYS A 5 23.84 28.44 -0.57
C LYS A 5 22.97 27.57 0.34
N TYR A 6 23.21 27.58 1.65
CA TYR A 6 22.37 26.82 2.60
C TYR A 6 21.05 27.54 2.89
N LEU A 7 21.06 28.87 2.82
CA LEU A 7 19.84 29.68 3.00
C LEU A 7 18.86 29.43 1.84
N ALA A 8 19.36 29.33 0.60
CA ALA A 8 18.53 29.04 -0.57
C ALA A 8 17.89 27.64 -0.53
N GLY A 9 18.63 26.62 -0.09
CA GLY A 9 18.10 25.27 0.07
C GLY A 9 17.02 25.16 1.15
N LEU A 10 17.24 25.82 2.29
CA LEU A 10 16.29 25.81 3.41
C LEU A 10 14.98 26.54 3.07
N LEU A 11 15.06 27.61 2.27
CA LEU A 11 13.89 28.37 1.82
C LEU A 11 13.06 27.59 0.78
N LEU A 12 13.71 26.78 -0.05
CA LEU A 12 13.02 25.93 -1.04
C LEU A 12 12.29 24.76 -0.37
N ILE A 13 12.88 24.13 0.64
CA ILE A 13 12.23 23.08 1.44
C ILE A 13 11.03 23.65 2.21
N ALA A 14 11.17 24.84 2.79
CA ALA A 14 10.06 25.52 3.45
C ALA A 14 8.90 25.84 2.48
N ALA A 15 9.20 26.29 1.26
CA ALA A 15 8.16 26.61 0.26
C ALA A 15 7.36 25.37 -0.20
N VAL A 16 8.00 24.21 -0.31
CA VAL A 16 7.32 22.95 -0.66
C VAL A 16 6.42 22.47 0.48
N LEU A 17 6.79 22.72 1.74
CA LEU A 17 5.98 22.36 2.91
C LEU A 17 4.71 23.20 3.07
N PHE A 18 4.63 24.39 2.47
CA PHE A 18 3.41 25.22 2.50
C PHE A 18 2.46 24.99 1.31
N MET A 19 2.82 24.12 0.35
CA MET A 19 2.01 23.90 -0.86
C MET A 19 0.89 22.85 -0.71
N GLN A 20 0.81 22.15 0.42
CA GLN A 20 -0.20 21.09 0.62
C GLN A 20 -1.12 21.40 1.80
N VAL A 21 -2.07 22.30 1.58
CA VAL A 21 -3.39 22.27 2.22
C VAL A 21 -4.39 22.92 1.27
N GLY A 22 -4.59 22.28 0.12
CA GLY A 22 -5.83 22.49 -0.63
C GLY A 22 -6.95 21.96 0.26
N THR A 23 -7.69 22.85 0.91
CA THR A 23 -8.93 22.48 1.59
C THR A 23 -9.87 21.94 0.52
N VAL A 24 -9.97 20.62 0.40
CA VAL A 24 -11.04 19.98 -0.34
C VAL A 24 -12.30 20.24 0.46
N SER A 25 -12.92 21.39 0.21
CA SER A 25 -14.28 21.63 0.66
C SER A 25 -15.15 20.77 -0.23
N ALA A 26 -15.39 19.52 0.17
CA ALA A 26 -16.48 18.71 -0.34
C ALA A 26 -17.78 19.43 0.04
N ALA A 27 -18.18 20.38 -0.80
CA ALA A 27 -19.53 20.92 -0.75
C ALA A 27 -20.48 19.75 -1.02
N PRO A 28 -21.61 19.63 -0.29
CA PRO A 28 -22.61 18.62 -0.60
C PRO A 28 -22.95 18.72 -2.09
N PRO A 29 -22.95 17.62 -2.86
CA PRO A 29 -23.34 17.66 -4.25
C PRO A 29 -24.74 18.26 -4.29
N VAL A 30 -24.87 19.40 -4.97
CA VAL A 30 -26.17 19.97 -5.26
C VAL A 30 -26.86 18.94 -6.13
N GLN A 31 -27.81 18.20 -5.55
CA GLN A 31 -28.60 17.21 -6.29
C GLN A 31 -29.21 17.92 -7.49
N GLU A 32 -28.83 17.48 -8.68
CA GLU A 32 -29.46 17.97 -9.90
C GLU A 32 -30.96 17.67 -9.81
N THR A 33 -31.81 18.68 -10.00
CA THR A 33 -33.26 18.52 -9.90
C THR A 33 -33.88 18.03 -11.22
N THR A 34 -33.05 17.76 -12.22
CA THR A 34 -33.48 17.33 -13.54
C THR A 34 -33.72 15.82 -13.52
N PRO A 35 -34.91 15.32 -13.90
CA PRO A 35 -35.16 13.90 -13.99
C PRO A 35 -34.11 13.19 -14.84
N ILE A 36 -33.58 12.09 -14.31
CA ILE A 36 -32.65 11.24 -15.03
C ILE A 36 -33.48 10.46 -16.05
N THR A 37 -33.20 10.65 -17.34
CA THR A 37 -33.92 9.99 -18.43
C THR A 37 -32.96 9.17 -19.28
N GLY A 38 -33.37 7.95 -19.65
CA GLY A 38 -32.55 7.08 -20.47
C GLY A 38 -33.21 5.74 -20.76
N THR A 39 -32.55 4.94 -21.59
CA THR A 39 -32.94 3.57 -21.90
C THR A 39 -32.29 2.61 -20.92
N VAL A 40 -33.07 1.74 -20.29
CA VAL A 40 -32.57 0.73 -19.35
C VAL A 40 -31.73 -0.30 -20.09
N GLN A 41 -30.46 -0.46 -19.72
CA GLN A 41 -29.55 -1.45 -20.27
C GLN A 41 -29.53 -2.74 -19.45
N SER A 42 -29.53 -2.62 -18.12
CA SER A 42 -29.54 -3.77 -17.21
C SER A 42 -30.15 -3.40 -15.87
N ILE A 43 -30.75 -4.40 -15.22
CA ILE A 43 -31.29 -4.29 -13.86
C ILE A 43 -30.72 -5.47 -13.07
N SER A 44 -30.14 -5.22 -11.91
CA SER A 44 -29.62 -6.25 -11.01
C SER A 44 -30.00 -5.94 -9.57
N LEU A 45 -30.03 -6.99 -8.74
CA LEU A 45 -30.30 -6.90 -7.31
C LEU A 45 -28.98 -7.08 -6.56
N GLU A 46 -28.73 -6.25 -5.57
CA GLU A 46 -27.58 -6.35 -4.67
C GLU A 46 -28.07 -6.32 -3.24
N THR A 47 -27.52 -7.19 -2.40
CA THR A 47 -27.78 -7.20 -0.96
C THR A 47 -26.50 -6.82 -0.25
N ASP A 48 -26.55 -5.78 0.57
CA ASP A 48 -25.40 -5.33 1.35
C ASP A 48 -25.13 -6.22 2.58
N GLU A 49 -24.06 -5.92 3.30
CA GLU A 49 -23.69 -6.62 4.54
C GLU A 49 -24.74 -6.49 5.65
N HIS A 50 -25.62 -5.50 5.56
CA HIS A 50 -26.73 -5.26 6.48
C HIS A 50 -28.03 -5.96 6.06
N SER A 51 -27.97 -6.82 5.03
CA SER A 51 -29.14 -7.52 4.45
C SER A 51 -30.19 -6.59 3.84
N ILE A 52 -29.80 -5.40 3.41
CA ILE A 52 -30.64 -4.46 2.67
C ILE A 52 -30.45 -4.75 1.18
N THR A 53 -31.54 -5.19 0.54
CA THR A 53 -31.55 -5.39 -0.91
C THR A 53 -31.88 -4.07 -1.63
N THR A 54 -31.01 -3.69 -2.56
CA THR A 54 -31.16 -2.53 -3.45
C THR A 54 -31.17 -2.99 -4.90
N VAL A 55 -31.67 -2.12 -5.78
CA VAL A 55 -31.76 -2.37 -7.22
C VAL A 55 -30.76 -1.48 -7.92
N LEU A 56 -29.81 -2.08 -8.65
CA LEU A 56 -28.90 -1.35 -9.53
C LEU A 56 -29.49 -1.33 -10.93
N VAL A 57 -29.62 -0.14 -11.48
CA VAL A 57 -30.17 0.10 -12.82
C VAL A 57 -29.13 0.81 -13.64
N THR A 58 -28.63 0.16 -14.67
CA THR A 58 -27.76 0.79 -15.66
C THR A 58 -28.63 1.36 -16.76
N ILE A 59 -28.54 2.66 -16.99
CA ILE A 59 -29.24 3.35 -18.07
C ILE A 59 -28.25 3.97 -19.05
N VAL A 60 -28.69 4.15 -20.29
CA VAL A 60 -28.01 4.95 -21.30
C VAL A 60 -28.81 6.22 -21.52
N ASP A 61 -28.20 7.37 -21.32
CA ASP A 61 -28.86 8.64 -21.57
C ASP A 61 -28.99 8.95 -23.08
N ASN A 62 -29.63 10.07 -23.41
CA ASN A 62 -29.79 10.51 -24.81
C ASN A 62 -28.47 10.89 -25.51
N THR A 63 -27.37 11.01 -24.76
CA THR A 63 -26.02 11.29 -25.30
C THR A 63 -25.23 10.00 -25.56
N GLY A 64 -25.75 8.85 -25.15
CA GLY A 64 -25.07 7.56 -25.21
C GLY A 64 -24.18 7.28 -24.01
N ALA A 65 -24.19 8.13 -22.98
CA ALA A 65 -23.46 7.92 -21.74
C ALA A 65 -24.19 6.91 -20.86
N THR A 66 -23.44 5.97 -20.31
CA THR A 66 -23.95 4.98 -19.35
C THR A 66 -23.78 5.47 -17.93
N GLN A 67 -24.82 5.33 -17.11
CA GLN A 67 -24.74 5.53 -15.68
C GLN A 67 -25.46 4.38 -14.95
N THR A 68 -24.93 4.00 -13.80
CA THR A 68 -25.56 3.01 -12.91
C THR A 68 -26.15 3.76 -11.73
N ILE A 69 -27.39 3.41 -11.37
CA ILE A 69 -28.17 4.09 -10.35
C ILE A 69 -28.62 3.06 -9.33
N ARG A 70 -28.43 3.35 -8.06
CA ARG A 70 -28.92 2.51 -6.96
C ARG A 70 -30.28 3.03 -6.48
N LEU A 71 -31.28 2.15 -6.45
CA LEU A 71 -32.66 2.45 -6.05
C LEU A 71 -33.09 1.55 -4.90
N THR A 72 -34.00 2.07 -4.06
CA THR A 72 -34.73 1.23 -3.09
C THR A 72 -35.70 0.30 -3.82
N ILE A 73 -36.03 -0.84 -3.19
CA ILE A 73 -37.06 -1.76 -3.71
C ILE A 73 -38.39 -1.04 -3.95
N GLU A 74 -38.80 -0.17 -3.02
CA GLU A 74 -40.06 0.58 -3.15
C GLU A 74 -40.07 1.47 -4.40
N THR A 75 -38.99 2.20 -4.65
CA THR A 75 -38.86 3.05 -5.84
C THR A 75 -38.84 2.22 -7.11
N ALA A 76 -38.06 1.13 -7.13
CA ALA A 76 -37.97 0.25 -8.30
C ALA A 76 -39.30 -0.46 -8.61
N LEU A 77 -40.08 -0.82 -7.59
CA LEU A 77 -41.45 -1.34 -7.75
C LEU A 77 -42.40 -0.27 -8.32
N ALA A 78 -42.33 0.97 -7.81
CA ALA A 78 -43.16 2.07 -8.30
C ALA A 78 -42.88 2.41 -9.78
N LEU A 79 -41.62 2.28 -10.20
CA LEU A 79 -41.19 2.42 -11.59
C LEU A 79 -41.49 1.17 -12.45
N GLY A 80 -41.91 0.06 -11.82
CA GLY A 80 -42.18 -1.21 -12.47
C GLY A 80 -40.93 -1.90 -13.03
N LEU A 81 -39.74 -1.58 -12.50
CA LEU A 81 -38.46 -2.21 -12.89
C LEU A 81 -38.29 -3.60 -12.27
N ILE A 82 -38.98 -3.84 -11.16
CA ILE A 82 -39.02 -5.12 -10.46
C ILE A 82 -40.48 -5.47 -10.13
N THR A 83 -40.71 -6.73 -9.81
CA THR A 83 -41.95 -7.25 -9.23
C THR A 83 -41.64 -8.02 -7.95
N LEU A 84 -42.63 -8.37 -7.15
CA LEU A 84 -42.44 -9.25 -5.98
C LEU A 84 -42.97 -10.64 -6.30
N ASP A 85 -42.20 -11.66 -5.95
CA ASP A 85 -42.68 -13.05 -6.02
C ASP A 85 -43.89 -13.23 -5.09
N PRO A 86 -45.04 -13.73 -5.57
CA PRO A 86 -46.23 -13.88 -4.73
C PRO A 86 -46.09 -14.94 -3.62
N ALA A 87 -45.12 -15.85 -3.73
CA ALA A 87 -44.87 -16.90 -2.75
C ALA A 87 -43.81 -16.49 -1.70
N THR A 88 -42.72 -15.83 -2.13
CA THR A 88 -41.59 -15.50 -1.23
C THR A 88 -41.53 -14.03 -0.83
N ASN A 89 -42.27 -13.14 -1.52
CA ASN A 89 -42.13 -11.68 -1.44
C ASN A 89 -40.72 -11.16 -1.77
N GLU A 90 -39.89 -11.97 -2.44
CA GLU A 90 -38.57 -11.53 -2.88
C GLU A 90 -38.68 -10.68 -4.16
N PRO A 91 -37.83 -9.64 -4.33
CA PRO A 91 -37.82 -8.85 -5.55
C PRO A 91 -37.32 -9.69 -6.73
N ILE A 92 -38.03 -9.62 -7.85
CA ILE A 92 -37.69 -10.25 -9.13
C ILE A 92 -37.58 -9.14 -10.18
N VAL A 93 -36.49 -9.15 -10.95
CA VAL A 93 -36.28 -8.20 -12.05
C VAL A 93 -37.33 -8.39 -13.15
N ASP A 94 -37.93 -7.30 -13.62
CA ASP A 94 -38.79 -7.31 -14.80
C ASP A 94 -37.93 -7.10 -16.07
N GLU A 95 -37.49 -8.20 -16.68
CA GLU A 95 -36.67 -8.17 -17.90
C GLU A 95 -37.37 -7.49 -19.08
N THR A 96 -38.70 -7.35 -19.06
CA THR A 96 -39.44 -6.66 -20.13
C THR A 96 -39.17 -5.16 -20.17
N LYS A 97 -38.59 -4.61 -19.10
CA LYS A 97 -38.18 -3.20 -19.01
C LYS A 97 -36.80 -2.95 -19.60
N ILE A 98 -35.99 -3.98 -19.83
CA ILE A 98 -34.68 -3.82 -20.48
C ILE A 98 -34.89 -3.39 -21.93
N GLY A 99 -34.23 -2.30 -22.33
CA GLY A 99 -34.42 -1.64 -23.62
C GLY A 99 -35.59 -0.65 -23.66
N GLY A 100 -36.33 -0.48 -22.56
CA GLY A 100 -37.36 0.55 -22.42
C GLY A 100 -36.82 1.87 -21.86
N ASP A 101 -37.53 2.96 -22.14
CA ASP A 101 -37.22 4.27 -21.57
C ASP A 101 -37.73 4.37 -20.12
N VAL A 102 -36.95 5.02 -19.27
CA VAL A 102 -37.29 5.28 -17.86
C VAL A 102 -36.99 6.73 -17.50
N GLU A 103 -37.80 7.28 -16.60
CA GLU A 103 -37.60 8.59 -15.96
C GLU A 103 -37.49 8.37 -14.44
N ILE A 104 -36.35 8.74 -13.88
CA ILE A 104 -36.00 8.51 -12.47
C ILE A 104 -35.83 9.87 -11.80
N ASP A 105 -36.50 10.06 -10.67
CA ASP A 105 -36.31 11.24 -9.83
C ASP A 105 -34.95 11.16 -9.11
N PRO A 106 -34.02 12.12 -9.33
CA PRO A 106 -32.71 12.15 -8.68
C PRO A 106 -32.81 12.13 -7.15
N ALA A 107 -33.88 12.64 -6.55
CA ALA A 107 -34.08 12.63 -5.10
C ALA A 107 -34.31 11.22 -4.54
N THR A 108 -34.69 10.26 -5.39
CA THR A 108 -34.93 8.86 -5.03
C THR A 108 -33.72 7.96 -5.22
N VAL A 109 -32.68 8.48 -5.88
CA VAL A 109 -31.42 7.77 -6.06
C VAL A 109 -30.70 7.70 -4.73
N ILE A 110 -30.35 6.47 -4.34
CA ILE A 110 -29.42 6.28 -3.22
C ILE A 110 -28.07 6.73 -3.75
N PRO A 111 -27.46 7.79 -3.19
CA PRO A 111 -26.13 8.19 -3.61
C PRO A 111 -25.21 6.99 -3.37
N ASP A 112 -24.34 6.71 -4.34
CA ASP A 112 -23.29 5.73 -4.11
C ASP A 112 -22.54 6.15 -2.83
N GLU A 113 -22.37 5.21 -1.92
CA GLU A 113 -21.48 5.43 -0.79
C GLU A 113 -20.11 5.71 -1.42
N GLU A 114 -19.68 6.97 -1.40
CA GLU A 114 -18.30 7.29 -1.72
C GLU A 114 -17.46 6.37 -0.85
N PRO A 115 -16.51 5.60 -1.43
CA PRO A 115 -15.62 4.80 -0.61
C PRO A 115 -14.99 5.78 0.36
N VAL A 116 -15.32 5.62 1.64
CA VAL A 116 -14.70 6.42 2.68
C VAL A 116 -13.25 6.01 2.59
N GLU A 117 -12.39 6.85 2.01
CA GLU A 117 -10.96 6.64 2.04
C GLU A 117 -10.62 6.56 3.53
N GLU A 118 -10.42 5.33 4.03
CA GLU A 118 -10.03 5.17 5.40
C GLU A 118 -8.73 5.96 5.58
N PRO A 119 -8.63 6.78 6.64
CA PRO A 119 -7.45 7.59 6.82
C PRO A 119 -6.23 6.67 6.92
N SER A 120 -5.41 6.65 5.87
CA SER A 120 -4.25 5.77 5.79
C SER A 120 -3.37 5.93 7.02
N HIS A 121 -2.80 4.84 7.51
CA HIS A 121 -1.99 4.91 8.71
C HIS A 121 -0.81 5.89 8.47
N PRO A 122 -0.45 6.77 9.42
CA PRO A 122 0.56 7.82 9.18
C PRO A 122 1.93 7.26 8.79
N ILE A 123 2.25 6.04 9.24
CA ILE A 123 3.48 5.35 8.83
C ILE A 123 3.36 4.82 7.40
N SER A 124 2.18 4.36 6.98
CA SER A 124 1.92 3.92 5.60
C SER A 124 2.08 5.08 4.63
N ALA A 125 1.51 6.24 4.94
CA ALA A 125 1.71 7.45 4.14
C ALA A 125 3.20 7.87 4.04
N LEU A 126 3.96 7.75 5.15
CA LEU A 126 5.39 8.06 5.14
C LEU A 126 6.20 7.07 4.28
N LEU A 127 5.92 5.77 4.41
CA LEU A 127 6.60 4.74 3.64
C LEU A 127 6.22 4.81 2.16
N ALA A 128 4.95 5.06 1.85
CA ALA A 128 4.44 5.32 0.50
C ALA A 128 5.20 6.47 -0.16
N ALA A 129 5.32 7.61 0.53
CA ALA A 129 6.09 8.75 0.05
C ALA A 129 7.59 8.45 -0.14
N PHE A 130 8.19 7.61 0.73
CA PHE A 130 9.61 7.28 0.65
C PHE A 130 9.92 6.28 -0.48
N PHE A 131 9.07 5.27 -0.66
CA PHE A 131 9.29 4.19 -1.63
C PHE A 131 8.59 4.43 -2.98
N GLY A 132 7.74 5.47 -3.09
CA GLY A 132 6.97 5.77 -4.29
C GLY A 132 5.79 4.81 -4.50
N GLU A 133 5.22 4.31 -3.42
CA GLU A 133 4.14 3.31 -3.41
C GLU A 133 2.83 3.93 -2.92
N ASP A 134 1.72 3.20 -3.09
CA ASP A 134 0.42 3.60 -2.54
C ASP A 134 0.34 3.27 -1.03
N ALA A 135 -0.23 4.19 -0.23
CA ALA A 135 -0.38 3.98 1.21
C ALA A 135 -1.32 2.80 1.52
N SER A 136 -2.35 2.58 0.68
CA SER A 136 -3.30 1.46 0.81
C SER A 136 -2.62 0.09 0.67
N VAL A 137 -1.60 -0.02 -0.18
CA VAL A 137 -0.81 -1.27 -0.34
C VAL A 137 -0.04 -1.58 0.95
N ILE A 138 0.49 -0.54 1.59
CA ILE A 138 1.26 -0.67 2.83
C ILE A 138 0.35 -0.97 4.02
N ASP A 139 -0.85 -0.36 4.04
CA ASP A 139 -1.90 -0.67 5.01
C ASP A 139 -2.36 -2.13 4.85
N GLY A 140 -2.56 -2.62 3.63
CA GLY A 140 -2.89 -4.03 3.37
C GLY A 140 -1.84 -5.00 3.95
N TYR A 141 -0.54 -4.75 3.72
CA TYR A 141 0.51 -5.57 4.36
C TYR A 141 0.49 -5.48 5.89
N HIS A 142 0.13 -4.34 6.45
CA HIS A 142 0.04 -4.19 7.90
C HIS A 142 -1.16 -4.97 8.47
N GLU A 143 -2.29 -4.96 7.77
CA GLU A 143 -3.49 -5.75 8.10
C GLU A 143 -3.23 -7.26 8.02
N ASP A 144 -2.37 -7.70 7.10
CA ASP A 144 -1.87 -9.08 7.03
C ASP A 144 -0.97 -9.48 8.22
N GLY A 145 -0.71 -8.54 9.15
CA GLY A 145 0.02 -8.76 10.39
C GLY A 145 1.51 -8.45 10.31
N PHE A 146 2.00 -7.85 9.22
CA PHE A 146 3.39 -7.43 9.13
C PHE A 146 3.61 -6.09 9.83
N GLY A 147 4.58 -6.03 10.75
CA GLY A 147 4.99 -4.75 11.33
C GLY A 147 5.64 -3.83 10.29
N PHE A 148 5.40 -2.51 10.38
CA PHE A 148 5.94 -1.51 9.46
C PHE A 148 7.46 -1.59 9.23
N GLY A 149 8.24 -1.97 10.25
CA GLY A 149 9.69 -2.15 10.09
C GLY A 149 10.08 -3.32 9.18
N VAL A 150 9.25 -4.35 9.11
CA VAL A 150 9.41 -5.49 8.19
C VAL A 150 8.96 -5.07 6.79
N ILE A 151 7.83 -4.37 6.67
CA ILE A 151 7.33 -3.86 5.40
C ILE A 151 8.37 -2.93 4.74
N ALA A 152 8.91 -1.97 5.49
CA ALA A 152 9.97 -1.08 5.01
C ALA A 152 11.23 -1.84 4.55
N GLN A 153 11.61 -2.92 5.26
CA GLN A 153 12.75 -3.76 4.84
C GLN A 153 12.47 -4.50 3.55
N SER A 154 11.25 -5.03 3.37
CA SER A 154 10.84 -5.73 2.15
C SER A 154 10.76 -4.80 0.95
N LEU A 155 10.17 -3.60 1.11
CA LEU A 155 10.14 -2.56 0.07
C LEU A 155 11.56 -2.17 -0.37
N TRP A 156 12.46 -1.95 0.58
CA TRP A 156 13.86 -1.66 0.27
C TRP A 156 14.57 -2.81 -0.44
N MET A 157 14.35 -4.06 -0.02
CA MET A 157 14.93 -5.22 -0.70
C MET A 157 14.37 -5.39 -2.11
N SER A 158 13.08 -5.14 -2.30
CA SER A 158 12.45 -5.13 -3.62
C SER A 158 13.12 -4.12 -4.55
N GLN A 159 13.27 -2.86 -4.12
CA GLN A 159 13.95 -1.83 -4.92
C GLN A 159 15.40 -2.20 -5.25
N ASN A 160 16.13 -2.80 -4.31
CA ASN A 160 17.50 -3.27 -4.57
C ASN A 160 17.58 -4.42 -5.57
N LEU A 161 16.53 -5.22 -5.67
CA LEU A 161 16.37 -6.27 -6.66
C LEU A 161 15.76 -5.75 -7.97
N GLY A 162 15.43 -4.46 -8.05
CA GLY A 162 14.81 -3.84 -9.22
C GLY A 162 13.33 -4.17 -9.39
N GLY A 163 12.64 -4.56 -8.31
CA GLY A 163 11.20 -4.79 -8.28
C GLY A 163 10.41 -3.62 -7.70
N ASP A 164 9.12 -3.87 -7.54
CA ASP A 164 8.06 -2.95 -7.08
C ASP A 164 7.38 -3.49 -5.79
N ALA A 165 6.25 -2.91 -5.40
CA ALA A 165 5.39 -3.45 -4.33
C ALA A 165 5.06 -4.93 -4.51
N THR A 166 4.84 -5.43 -5.74
CA THR A 166 4.53 -6.84 -5.97
C THR A 166 5.66 -7.74 -5.47
N LEU A 167 6.90 -7.42 -5.82
CA LEU A 167 8.06 -8.16 -5.31
C LEU A 167 8.24 -7.96 -3.80
N ALA A 168 7.88 -6.80 -3.24
CA ALA A 168 7.89 -6.60 -1.79
C ALA A 168 6.87 -7.52 -1.08
N GLY A 169 5.68 -7.70 -1.65
CA GLY A 169 4.68 -8.67 -1.19
C GLY A 169 5.22 -10.10 -1.21
N GLN A 170 5.84 -10.53 -2.32
CA GLN A 170 6.48 -11.85 -2.42
C GLN A 170 7.59 -12.05 -1.37
N ILE A 171 8.36 -11.00 -1.06
CA ILE A 171 9.37 -11.04 0.00
C ILE A 171 8.74 -11.19 1.39
N LEU A 172 7.60 -10.54 1.63
CA LEU A 172 6.84 -10.67 2.88
C LEU A 172 6.25 -12.08 3.03
N GLU A 173 5.67 -12.63 1.98
CA GLU A 173 5.18 -14.02 1.95
C GLU A 173 6.30 -15.02 2.20
N ALA A 174 7.43 -14.88 1.51
CA ALA A 174 8.63 -15.72 1.71
C ALA A 174 9.17 -15.62 3.15
N LYS A 175 9.05 -14.44 3.76
CA LYS A 175 9.42 -14.24 5.17
C LYS A 175 8.49 -14.97 6.13
N GLN A 176 7.19 -14.97 5.84
CA GLN A 176 6.18 -15.63 6.67
C GLN A 176 6.24 -17.15 6.52
N SER A 177 6.41 -17.65 5.31
CA SER A 177 6.52 -19.09 5.01
C SER A 177 7.89 -19.67 5.37
N GLY A 178 8.95 -18.85 5.32
CA GLY A 178 10.33 -19.28 5.43
C GLY A 178 10.90 -19.86 4.14
N ASP A 179 10.14 -19.87 3.05
CA ASP A 179 10.58 -20.35 1.74
C ASP A 179 10.89 -19.17 0.81
N TYR A 180 12.17 -19.02 0.46
CA TYR A 180 12.65 -17.96 -0.41
C TYR A 180 12.81 -18.43 -1.86
N SER A 181 12.52 -19.69 -2.16
CA SER A 181 12.80 -20.29 -3.47
C SER A 181 12.06 -19.58 -4.60
N ALA A 182 10.86 -19.09 -4.34
CA ALA A 182 10.04 -18.35 -5.31
C ALA A 182 10.63 -16.99 -5.74
N LEU A 183 11.57 -16.44 -4.96
CA LEU A 183 12.23 -15.16 -5.27
C LEU A 183 13.43 -15.32 -6.22
N PHE A 184 13.78 -16.56 -6.57
CA PHE A 184 14.94 -16.86 -7.40
C PHE A 184 14.54 -17.75 -8.58
N PRO A 185 15.24 -17.64 -9.72
CA PRO A 185 15.05 -18.56 -10.84
C PRO A 185 15.27 -20.03 -10.41
N GLU A 186 14.53 -20.94 -11.03
CA GLU A 186 14.71 -22.38 -10.83
C GLU A 186 16.17 -22.80 -11.09
N GLY A 187 16.71 -23.66 -10.22
CA GLY A 187 18.10 -24.12 -10.31
C GLY A 187 19.14 -23.18 -9.68
N THR A 188 18.72 -22.09 -9.02
CA THR A 188 19.64 -21.24 -8.25
C THR A 188 20.27 -22.01 -7.10
N GLU A 189 21.59 -22.12 -7.09
CA GLU A 189 22.36 -22.65 -5.96
C GLU A 189 22.52 -21.57 -4.87
N ASN A 190 22.40 -21.95 -3.60
CA ASN A 190 22.48 -21.05 -2.41
C ASN A 190 21.26 -20.15 -2.17
N ILE A 191 20.05 -20.68 -2.34
CA ILE A 191 18.81 -20.03 -1.89
C ILE A 191 18.87 -19.81 -0.36
N PRO A 192 18.60 -18.60 0.14
CA PRO A 192 18.55 -18.33 1.57
C PRO A 192 17.54 -19.22 2.31
N SER A 193 17.93 -19.78 3.46
CA SER A 193 17.03 -20.59 4.29
C SER A 193 16.34 -19.79 5.41
N ASN A 194 16.70 -18.51 5.55
CA ASN A 194 16.12 -17.62 6.55
C ASN A 194 16.29 -16.15 6.19
N TRP A 195 15.53 -15.30 6.88
CA TRP A 195 15.50 -13.85 6.69
C TRP A 195 16.87 -13.19 6.82
N GLY A 196 17.73 -13.67 7.73
CA GLY A 196 19.07 -13.11 7.92
C GLY A 196 19.97 -13.36 6.71
N GLN A 197 19.91 -14.58 6.16
CA GLN A 197 20.64 -14.93 4.93
C GLN A 197 20.11 -14.17 3.71
N PHE A 198 18.79 -14.01 3.60
CA PHE A 198 18.18 -13.25 2.50
C PHE A 198 18.62 -11.78 2.55
N LYS A 199 18.52 -11.14 3.71
CA LYS A 199 19.01 -9.76 3.90
C LYS A 199 20.48 -9.61 3.55
N LYS A 200 21.31 -10.55 4.00
CA LYS A 200 22.76 -10.54 3.70
C LYS A 200 22.99 -10.59 2.19
N LEU A 201 22.33 -11.52 1.50
CA LEU A 201 22.43 -11.70 0.06
C LEU A 201 22.01 -10.44 -0.72
N VAL A 202 20.95 -9.75 -0.28
CA VAL A 202 20.48 -8.51 -0.92
C VAL A 202 21.39 -7.32 -0.58
N SER A 203 21.87 -7.22 0.66
CA SER A 203 22.76 -6.13 1.11
C SER A 203 24.18 -6.21 0.53
N GLU A 204 24.64 -7.41 0.17
CA GLU A 204 25.93 -7.57 -0.53
C GLU A 204 25.87 -7.05 -1.97
N LYS A 205 24.66 -6.88 -2.52
CA LYS A 205 24.46 -6.34 -3.87
C LYS A 205 24.43 -4.80 -3.91
N LYS A 206 23.98 -4.09 -2.85
CA LYS A 206 23.95 -2.61 -2.72
C LYS A 206 23.85 -2.14 -1.25
N ASN A 207 24.25 -0.87 -0.99
CA ASN A 207 24.24 -0.18 0.31
C ASN A 207 23.02 -0.49 1.21
N ASN A 208 23.27 -0.74 2.49
CA ASN A 208 22.31 -1.09 3.54
C ASN A 208 21.27 0.01 3.86
N LEU A 209 20.03 -0.39 4.16
CA LEU A 209 18.87 0.49 4.41
C LEU A 209 19.14 1.64 5.40
N GLY A 210 19.88 1.37 6.49
CA GLY A 210 20.22 2.41 7.47
C GLY A 210 21.11 3.53 6.91
N VAL A 211 21.92 3.25 5.89
CA VAL A 211 22.78 4.23 5.21
C VAL A 211 21.96 5.11 4.26
N ILE A 212 20.92 4.54 3.62
CA ILE A 212 19.99 5.29 2.76
C ILE A 212 19.09 6.21 3.60
N VAL A 213 18.50 5.69 4.67
CA VAL A 213 17.61 6.47 5.56
C VAL A 213 18.35 7.58 6.30
N SER A 214 19.66 7.42 6.56
CA SER A 214 20.50 8.47 7.16
C SER A 214 21.09 9.45 6.14
N GLY A 215 20.73 9.35 4.85
CA GLY A 215 21.23 10.25 3.80
C GLY A 215 22.73 10.11 3.50
N HIS A 216 23.35 9.00 3.92
CA HIS A 216 24.76 8.68 3.69
C HIS A 216 24.95 7.68 2.54
N ALA A 217 23.91 7.41 1.75
CA ALA A 217 24.05 6.58 0.56
C ALA A 217 24.80 7.38 -0.51
N ASP A 218 26.09 7.10 -0.65
CA ASP A 218 26.90 7.62 -1.75
C ASP A 218 26.23 7.23 -3.08
N ASN A 219 25.97 8.26 -3.88
CA ASN A 219 25.37 8.15 -5.20
C ASN A 219 26.42 7.63 -6.19
N GLU A 220 26.71 6.34 -6.16
CA GLU A 220 27.66 5.75 -7.10
C GLU A 220 26.96 5.26 -8.38
N SER A 221 26.99 6.12 -9.38
CA SER A 221 27.01 5.73 -10.80
C SER A 221 27.71 6.82 -11.62
N ILE A 222 29.02 7.05 -11.43
CA ILE A 222 29.88 7.59 -12.50
C ILE A 222 31.25 6.91 -12.44
N GLU A 223 31.58 6.20 -13.51
CA GLU A 223 32.90 5.65 -13.82
C GLU A 223 33.99 6.73 -13.82
N GLY A 224 35.16 6.36 -13.29
CA GLY A 224 36.44 6.84 -13.80
C GLY A 224 36.94 8.19 -13.29
N GLN A 225 37.56 8.19 -12.11
CA GLN A 225 38.82 8.91 -11.94
C GLN A 225 39.59 8.39 -10.73
N SER A 226 40.68 7.68 -11.00
CA SER A 226 41.73 7.45 -10.01
C SER A 226 42.46 8.77 -9.77
N GLN A 227 42.58 9.22 -8.51
CA GLN A 227 43.84 9.68 -7.88
C GLN A 227 43.63 10.18 -6.43
N PRO A 228 44.71 10.31 -5.63
CA PRO A 228 44.77 9.88 -4.23
C PRO A 228 44.80 11.04 -3.22
N GLY A 229 44.64 10.70 -1.93
CA GLY A 229 45.20 11.52 -0.85
C GLY A 229 44.38 11.56 0.43
N ASP A 230 44.95 10.93 1.46
CA ASP A 230 44.96 11.35 2.87
C ASP A 230 43.65 11.37 3.67
N GLY A 231 43.41 10.22 4.32
CA GLY A 231 43.50 10.10 5.77
C GLY A 231 42.41 10.75 6.61
N HIS A 232 41.60 9.91 7.28
CA HIS A 232 41.31 10.04 8.71
C HIS A 232 40.96 8.68 9.30
N ASN A 233 41.57 8.43 10.45
CA ASN A 233 41.64 7.20 11.22
C ASN A 233 40.51 7.17 12.28
N ASN A 234 39.81 6.05 12.42
CA ASN A 234 39.03 5.66 13.60
C ASN A 234 38.71 4.17 13.44
N GLY A 235 39.09 3.22 14.28
CA GLY A 235 39.63 3.22 15.63
C GLY A 235 39.29 1.84 16.19
N ASN A 236 40.09 0.83 15.86
CA ASN A 236 39.92 -0.55 16.30
C ASN A 236 40.37 -0.70 17.76
N GLY A 237 39.42 -0.70 18.70
CA GLY A 237 39.67 -0.83 20.14
C GLY A 237 39.59 -2.27 20.63
N ASN A 238 40.65 -3.06 20.37
CA ASN A 238 40.88 -4.34 21.03
C ASN A 238 41.52 -4.08 22.42
N GLY A 239 40.72 -4.07 23.48
CA GLY A 239 41.15 -3.82 24.85
C GLY A 239 41.63 -5.08 25.57
N ASN A 240 42.88 -5.46 25.34
CA ASN A 240 43.56 -6.52 26.09
C ASN A 240 44.12 -5.94 27.39
N GLY A 241 43.53 -6.29 28.54
CA GLY A 241 43.98 -5.88 29.88
C GLY A 241 44.43 -7.09 30.69
N ASN A 242 45.70 -7.44 30.58
CA ASN A 242 46.37 -8.49 31.34
C ASN A 242 46.80 -7.97 32.71
N LYS A 243 46.35 -8.57 33.82
CA LYS A 243 47.07 -8.54 35.12
C LYS A 243 46.78 -9.81 35.94
N ASP A 244 47.85 -10.60 36.08
CA ASP A 244 48.30 -11.38 37.24
C ASP A 244 47.46 -12.59 37.68
N LYS A 245 47.90 -13.81 37.33
CA LYS A 245 48.74 -14.70 38.16
C LYS A 245 48.10 -15.11 39.48
N GLU A 246 47.57 -16.33 39.52
CA GLU A 246 48.02 -17.31 40.53
C GLU A 246 47.86 -18.75 40.02
N ASN A 247 48.91 -19.52 40.28
CA ASN A 247 49.18 -20.85 39.78
C ASN A 247 49.28 -21.78 40.99
N LYS A 248 48.41 -22.80 41.09
CA LYS A 248 48.53 -24.02 41.92
C LYS A 248 47.16 -24.74 41.87
N GLY A 249 47.01 -26.03 41.56
CA GLY A 249 47.99 -27.07 41.25
C GLY A 249 47.27 -28.40 40.99
N LYS A 250 47.99 -29.28 40.29
CA LYS A 250 47.93 -30.75 40.21
C LYS A 250 46.82 -31.48 40.99
N GLY A 251 46.12 -32.37 40.28
CA GLY A 251 45.11 -33.27 40.84
C GLY A 251 45.63 -34.42 41.69
N LYS A 252 44.68 -35.23 42.18
CA LYS A 252 44.83 -36.66 42.45
C LYS A 252 43.48 -37.29 42.80
N ASP A 253 43.34 -38.53 42.35
CA ASP A 253 42.34 -39.51 42.71
C ASP A 253 42.14 -39.74 44.23
N LYS A 254 40.99 -40.37 44.50
CA LYS A 254 40.66 -41.39 45.53
C LYS A 254 39.88 -41.01 46.79
N ASP A 255 38.75 -41.74 46.89
CA ASP A 255 38.10 -42.37 48.03
C ASP A 255 37.39 -41.50 49.10
N LYS A 256 36.05 -41.62 49.09
CA LYS A 256 35.30 -42.12 50.24
C LYS A 256 33.95 -42.72 49.81
#